data_AF-A0A841RAM3-F1
#
_entry.id   AF-A0A841RAM3-F1
#
_cell.length_a   1.000
_cell.length_b   1.000
_cell.length_c   1.000
_cell.angle_alpha   90.00
_cell.angle_beta   90.00
_cell.angle_gamma   90.00
#
_symmetry.space_group_name_H-M   'P 1'
#
loop_
_entity.id
_entity.type
_entity.pdbx_description
1 polymer ?
#
loop_
_entity_poly.entity_id
_entity_poly.type
_entity_poly.pdbx_seq_one_letter_code
_entity_poly.pdbx_strand_id
1 'polypeptide(L)'
;MNIETADGKTSENVGSTELKEILASLDSQVDFAILSHDENYLQCAFSTEGYYMEYQDGTGHYEWTSGHAPYEKMEETFIHYLENNGEIPDLSLWKKVSGRVNHSGQSGFSGSLIDQLKAEAKQGLKRAINRKTSGLVRNTLKKLIK
;
A
#
# COMPACT_ATOMS: atom_id res chain seq x y z
N MET A 1 -11.71 -11.39 -6.67
CA MET A 1 -10.77 -10.30 -6.37
C MET A 1 -10.70 -10.09 -4.88
N ASN A 2 -9.50 -9.87 -4.34
CA ASN A 2 -9.29 -9.68 -2.91
C ASN A 2 -8.59 -8.35 -2.66
N ILE A 3 -9.04 -7.60 -1.65
CA ILE A 3 -8.41 -6.34 -1.24
C ILE A 3 -7.79 -6.48 0.14
N GLU A 4 -6.53 -6.05 0.29
CA GLU A 4 -5.81 -5.91 1.56
C GLU A 4 -5.57 -4.44 1.88
N THR A 5 -5.79 -4.05 3.13
CA THR A 5 -5.58 -2.68 3.64
C THR A 5 -4.48 -2.60 4.70
N ALA A 6 -4.07 -1.38 5.04
CA ALA A 6 -2.99 -1.12 6.01
C ALA A 6 -3.20 -1.67 7.42
N ASP A 7 -4.45 -1.87 7.84
CA ASP A 7 -4.81 -2.49 9.11
C ASP A 7 -4.71 -4.03 9.09
N GLY A 8 -4.30 -4.61 7.96
CA GLY A 8 -4.19 -6.06 7.77
C GLY A 8 -5.53 -6.76 7.56
N LYS A 9 -6.62 -6.02 7.33
CA LYS A 9 -7.88 -6.62 6.90
C LYS A 9 -7.77 -7.06 5.45
N THR A 10 -8.42 -8.17 5.15
CA THR A 10 -8.59 -8.69 3.81
C THR A 10 -10.08 -8.93 3.57
N SER A 11 -10.62 -8.32 2.51
CA SER A 11 -11.97 -8.61 2.01
C SER A 11 -11.87 -9.44 0.73
N GLU A 12 -12.60 -10.56 0.69
CA GLU A 12 -12.72 -11.40 -0.49
C GLU A 12 -13.95 -11.01 -1.33
N ASN A 13 -13.86 -11.18 -2.64
CA ASN A 13 -14.93 -10.88 -3.60
C ASN A 13 -15.47 -9.44 -3.48
N VAL A 14 -14.54 -8.49 -3.32
CA VAL A 14 -14.86 -7.06 -3.18
C VAL A 14 -15.67 -6.56 -4.38
N GLY A 15 -16.77 -5.85 -4.11
CA GLY A 15 -17.58 -5.17 -5.13
C GLY A 15 -17.20 -3.70 -5.29
N SER A 16 -17.64 -3.07 -6.37
CA SER A 16 -17.27 -1.67 -6.70
C SER A 16 -17.65 -0.67 -5.60
N THR A 17 -18.78 -0.86 -4.91
CA THR A 17 -19.19 0.01 -3.80
C THR A 17 -18.24 -0.09 -2.60
N GLU A 18 -17.95 -1.31 -2.15
CA GLU A 18 -17.02 -1.56 -1.04
C GLU A 18 -15.62 -1.06 -1.37
N LEU A 19 -15.16 -1.28 -2.61
CA LEU A 19 -13.87 -0.79 -3.07
C LEU A 19 -13.77 0.74 -2.95
N LYS A 20 -14.80 1.49 -3.38
CA LYS A 20 -14.81 2.95 -3.27
C LYS A 20 -14.76 3.42 -1.82
N GLU A 21 -15.48 2.75 -0.91
CA GLU A 21 -15.46 3.08 0.52
C GLU A 21 -14.06 2.87 1.13
N ILE A 22 -13.40 1.77 0.77
CA ILE A 22 -12.03 1.48 1.19
C ILE A 22 -11.08 2.55 0.66
N LEU A 23 -11.14 2.87 -0.64
CA LEU A 23 -10.24 3.85 -1.25
C LEU A 23 -10.45 5.26 -0.69
N ALA A 24 -11.69 5.65 -0.42
CA ALA A 24 -12.01 6.94 0.20
C ALA A 24 -11.49 7.06 1.65
N SER A 25 -11.22 5.93 2.32
CA SER A 25 -10.66 5.90 3.67
C SER A 25 -9.13 6.02 3.74
N LEU A 26 -8.44 6.03 2.60
CA LEU A 26 -6.99 6.21 2.54
C LEU A 26 -6.63 7.69 2.79
N ASP A 27 -6.44 8.06 4.05
CA ASP A 27 -6.22 9.47 4.45
C ASP A 27 -4.96 9.73 5.28
N SER A 28 -4.25 8.68 5.69
CA SER A 28 -3.05 8.79 6.54
C SER A 28 -1.77 8.41 5.81
N GLN A 29 -0.63 8.97 6.26
CA GLN A 29 0.72 8.73 5.72
C GLN A 29 1.17 7.26 5.67
N VAL A 30 0.39 6.33 6.23
CA VAL A 30 0.72 4.90 6.34
C VAL A 30 -0.33 4.02 5.64
N ASP A 31 -1.34 4.63 5.00
CA ASP A 31 -2.42 3.86 4.38
C ASP A 31 -2.07 3.39 2.98
N PHE A 32 -2.35 2.11 2.75
CA PHE A 32 -2.20 1.43 1.47
C PHE A 32 -3.40 0.54 1.22
N ALA A 33 -3.65 0.27 -0.05
CA ALA A 33 -4.58 -0.75 -0.52
C ALA A 33 -3.91 -1.60 -1.59
N ILE A 34 -4.14 -2.91 -1.55
CA ILE A 34 -3.67 -3.88 -2.54
C ILE A 34 -4.89 -4.65 -3.03
N LEU A 35 -5.26 -4.45 -4.30
CA LEU A 35 -6.29 -5.23 -4.98
C LEU A 35 -5.62 -6.32 -5.82
N SER A 36 -5.92 -7.57 -5.53
CA SER A 36 -5.28 -8.74 -6.12
C SER A 36 -6.27 -9.61 -6.90
N HIS A 37 -5.77 -10.17 -7.99
CA HIS A 37 -6.44 -11.19 -8.78
C HIS A 37 -5.42 -12.21 -9.26
N ASP A 38 -5.52 -13.44 -8.76
CA ASP A 38 -4.56 -14.52 -8.98
C ASP A 38 -3.11 -14.09 -8.64
N GLU A 39 -2.20 -14.08 -9.62
CA GLU A 39 -0.80 -13.66 -9.47
C GLU A 39 -0.57 -12.17 -9.78
N ASN A 40 -1.64 -11.46 -10.19
CA ASN A 40 -1.60 -10.06 -10.55
C ASN A 40 -2.05 -9.19 -9.36
N TYR A 41 -1.57 -7.95 -9.33
CA TYR A 41 -2.07 -6.98 -8.36
C TYR A 41 -2.02 -5.55 -8.90
N LEU A 42 -2.88 -4.72 -8.34
CA LEU A 42 -2.81 -3.27 -8.37
C LEU A 42 -2.76 -2.78 -6.92
N GLN A 43 -1.81 -1.91 -6.61
CA GLN A 43 -1.68 -1.36 -5.28
C GLN A 43 -1.45 0.15 -5.29
N CYS A 44 -1.84 0.79 -4.20
CA CYS A 44 -1.53 2.17 -3.95
C CYS A 44 -1.12 2.43 -2.50
N ALA A 45 -0.37 3.51 -2.30
CA ALA A 45 -0.06 4.07 -1.00
C ALA A 45 -0.31 5.57 -1.00
N PHE A 46 -0.94 6.07 0.05
CA PHE A 46 -1.22 7.50 0.21
C PHE A 46 0.07 8.27 0.55
N SER A 47 0.23 9.44 -0.06
CA SER A 47 1.27 10.42 0.21
C SER A 47 0.63 11.82 0.30
N THR A 48 1.38 12.79 0.81
CA THR A 48 0.90 14.19 0.86
C THR A 48 0.69 14.82 -0.52
N GLU A 49 1.29 14.25 -1.56
CA GLU A 49 1.21 14.75 -2.95
C GLU A 49 0.22 13.96 -3.80
N GLY A 50 -0.37 12.88 -3.28
CA GLY A 50 -1.31 12.01 -3.99
C GLY A 50 -1.04 10.54 -3.69
N TYR A 51 -1.25 9.68 -4.68
CA TYR A 51 -1.12 8.23 -4.53
C TYR A 51 0.05 7.71 -5.34
N TYR A 52 0.97 7.01 -4.68
CA TYR A 52 1.89 6.12 -5.38
C TYR A 52 1.11 4.91 -5.85
N MET A 53 1.29 4.49 -7.10
CA MET A 53 0.61 3.32 -7.65
C MET A 53 1.61 2.38 -8.31
N GLU A 54 1.43 1.08 -8.04
CA GLU A 54 2.18 -0.01 -8.64
C GLU A 54 1.21 -1.06 -9.16
N TYR A 55 1.57 -1.66 -10.30
CA TYR A 55 0.80 -2.72 -10.93
C TYR A 55 1.75 -3.84 -11.33
N GLN A 56 1.34 -5.08 -11.11
CA GLN A 56 2.05 -6.24 -11.60
C GLN A 56 1.10 -7.15 -12.35
N ASP A 57 1.59 -7.62 -13.49
CA ASP A 57 1.01 -8.74 -14.21
C ASP A 57 2.08 -9.76 -14.61
N GLY A 58 1.64 -10.85 -15.26
CA GLY A 58 2.53 -11.89 -15.78
C GLY A 58 3.57 -11.39 -16.81
N THR A 59 3.49 -10.14 -17.26
CA THR A 59 4.47 -9.53 -18.16
C THR A 59 5.52 -8.69 -17.42
N GLY A 60 5.25 -8.25 -16.19
CA GLY A 60 6.21 -7.56 -15.34
C GLY A 60 5.60 -6.61 -14.32
N HIS A 61 6.47 -5.77 -13.74
CA HIS A 61 6.12 -4.76 -12.75
C HIS A 61 6.11 -3.36 -13.36
N TYR A 62 5.15 -2.54 -12.94
CA TYR A 62 4.87 -1.23 -13.49
C TYR A 62 4.64 -0.22 -12.37
N GLU A 63 5.12 1.00 -12.58
CA GLU A 63 4.95 2.14 -11.68
C GLU A 63 4.27 3.30 -12.42
N TRP A 64 3.51 4.11 -11.69
CA TRP A 64 2.87 5.29 -12.25
C TRP A 64 3.88 6.35 -12.73
N THR A 65 3.75 6.80 -13.98
CA THR A 65 4.76 7.66 -14.64
C THR A 65 4.93 9.04 -14.02
N SER A 66 3.87 9.65 -13.48
CA SER A 66 3.94 11.01 -12.90
C SER A 66 4.38 11.04 -11.44
N GLY A 67 4.81 9.91 -10.88
CA GLY A 67 5.16 9.75 -9.46
C GLY A 67 3.93 9.62 -8.57
N HIS A 68 3.00 10.57 -8.64
CA HIS A 68 1.76 10.55 -7.87
C HIS A 68 0.53 10.66 -8.79
N ALA A 69 -0.43 9.77 -8.57
CA ALA A 69 -1.76 9.86 -9.16
C ALA A 69 -2.69 10.70 -8.26
N PRO A 70 -3.55 11.56 -8.81
CA PRO A 70 -4.64 12.16 -8.04
C PRO A 70 -5.68 11.09 -7.66
N TYR A 71 -6.47 11.36 -6.61
CA TYR A 71 -7.49 10.43 -6.11
C TYR A 71 -8.41 9.91 -7.22
N GLU A 72 -8.94 10.80 -8.07
CA GLU A 72 -9.85 10.44 -9.15
C GLU A 72 -9.24 9.39 -10.10
N LYS A 73 -7.97 9.56 -10.48
CA LYS A 73 -7.27 8.62 -11.37
C LYS A 73 -6.96 7.30 -10.66
N MET A 74 -6.62 7.36 -9.38
CA MET A 74 -6.41 6.17 -8.56
C MET A 74 -7.71 5.36 -8.46
N GLU A 75 -8.83 5.99 -8.08
CA GLU A 75 -10.14 5.33 -7.99
C GLU A 75 -10.57 4.74 -9.34
N GLU A 76 -10.50 5.53 -10.43
CA GLU A 76 -10.83 5.05 -11.78
C GLU A 76 -10.03 3.80 -12.15
N THR A 77 -8.72 3.80 -11.87
CA THR A 77 -7.84 2.67 -12.19
C THR A 77 -8.21 1.42 -11.37
N PHE A 78 -8.50 1.57 -10.07
CA PHE A 78 -8.91 0.44 -9.23
C PHE A 78 -10.25 -0.15 -9.68
N ILE A 79 -11.21 0.69 -10.06
CA ILE A 79 -12.50 0.24 -10.59
C ILE A 79 -12.31 -0.48 -11.92
N HIS A 80 -11.49 0.08 -12.82
CA HIS A 80 -11.18 -0.58 -14.08
C HIS A 80 -10.50 -1.92 -13.89
N TYR A 81 -9.52 -2.01 -12.99
CA TYR A 81 -8.86 -3.27 -12.64
C TYR A 81 -9.89 -4.30 -12.16
N LEU A 82 -10.78 -3.89 -11.24
CA LEU A 82 -11.86 -4.74 -10.72
C LEU A 82 -12.77 -5.27 -11.83
N GLU A 83 -13.23 -4.40 -12.72
CA GLU A 83 -14.19 -4.74 -13.78
C GLU A 83 -13.56 -5.56 -14.91
N ASN A 84 -12.25 -5.44 -15.13
CA ASN A 84 -11.52 -6.12 -16.20
C ASN A 84 -10.68 -7.30 -15.68
N ASN A 85 -11.07 -7.91 -14.56
CA ASN A 85 -10.41 -9.10 -14.02
C ASN A 85 -8.88 -8.95 -13.92
N GLY A 86 -8.44 -7.81 -13.38
CA GLY A 86 -7.04 -7.58 -13.05
C GLY A 86 -6.17 -7.13 -14.22
N GLU A 87 -6.78 -6.71 -15.32
CA GLU A 87 -6.09 -6.12 -16.45
C GLU A 87 -6.19 -4.59 -16.43
N ILE A 88 -5.08 -3.92 -16.80
CA ILE A 88 -5.06 -2.49 -17.07
C ILE A 88 -4.95 -2.28 -18.59
N PRO A 89 -5.98 -1.73 -19.25
CA PRO A 89 -6.01 -1.65 -20.72
C PRO A 89 -5.09 -0.56 -21.29
N ASP A 90 -4.83 0.50 -20.53
CA ASP A 90 -3.96 1.60 -20.95
C ASP A 90 -2.71 1.70 -20.07
N LEU A 91 -1.60 1.17 -20.60
CA LEU A 91 -0.29 1.26 -19.97
C LEU A 91 0.47 2.56 -20.32
N SER A 92 -0.13 3.52 -21.03
CA SER A 92 0.54 4.77 -21.41
C SER A 92 0.95 5.64 -20.21
N LEU A 93 0.23 5.50 -19.10
CA LEU A 93 0.51 6.17 -17.82
C LEU A 93 1.46 5.37 -16.92
N TRP A 94 1.93 4.22 -17.40
CA TRP A 94 2.72 3.26 -16.62
C TRP A 94 4.11 3.09 -17.20
N LYS A 95 5.10 3.05 -16.31
CA LYS A 95 6.49 2.78 -16.66
C LYS A 95 6.84 1.39 -16.17
N LYS A 96 7.24 0.52 -17.09
CA LYS A 96 7.77 -0.79 -16.74
C LYS A 96 9.06 -0.64 -15.95
N VAL A 97 9.12 -1.28 -14.79
CA VAL A 97 10.28 -1.27 -13.91
C VAL A 97 11.21 -2.40 -14.33
N SER A 98 12.23 -2.06 -15.12
CA SER A 98 13.26 -3.01 -15.54
C SER A 98 14.40 -3.04 -14.49
N GLY A 99 14.29 -3.91 -13.49
CA GLY A 99 15.29 -4.08 -12.43
C GLY A 99 15.57 -5.56 -12.12
N ARG A 100 16.85 -5.97 -12.21
CA ARG A 100 17.37 -7.32 -11.98
C ARG A 100 16.80 -8.00 -10.73
N VAL A 101 16.11 -9.13 -10.92
CA VAL A 101 15.90 -10.13 -9.87
C VAL A 101 17.25 -10.77 -9.57
N ASN A 102 17.91 -10.37 -8.47
CA ASN A 102 18.96 -11.21 -7.90
C ASN A 102 18.26 -12.42 -7.27
N HIS A 103 18.31 -13.56 -7.97
CA HIS A 103 17.91 -14.85 -7.42
C HIS A 103 18.85 -15.25 -6.28
N SER A 104 18.43 -14.99 -5.04
CA SER A 104 18.77 -15.84 -3.90
C SER A 104 17.47 -16.44 -3.38
N GLY A 105 17.33 -17.76 -3.55
CA GLY A 105 16.12 -18.52 -3.29
C GLY A 105 15.55 -18.36 -1.88
N GLN A 106 14.55 -17.50 -1.76
CA GLN A 106 13.58 -17.50 -0.68
C GLN A 106 12.23 -17.20 -1.33
N SER A 107 11.30 -18.17 -1.29
CA SER A 107 9.93 -17.94 -1.70
C SER A 107 9.31 -16.98 -0.70
N GLY A 108 9.06 -15.75 -1.12
CA GLY A 108 8.47 -14.72 -0.29
C GLY A 108 8.61 -13.37 -0.97
N PHE A 109 7.49 -12.91 -1.52
CA PHE A 109 7.16 -11.50 -1.79
C PHE A 109 8.34 -10.61 -2.21
N SER A 110 8.46 -10.36 -3.52
CA SER A 110 9.38 -9.38 -4.10
C SER A 110 9.20 -8.03 -3.41
N GLY A 111 10.24 -7.54 -2.73
CA GLY A 111 10.23 -6.30 -1.96
C GLY A 111 9.76 -5.11 -2.78
N SER A 112 8.48 -4.79 -2.63
CA SER A 112 7.82 -3.63 -3.22
C SER A 112 8.18 -2.37 -2.42
N LEU A 113 8.05 -1.18 -3.03
CA LEU A 113 8.10 0.10 -2.31
C LEU A 113 7.12 0.09 -1.12
N ILE A 114 6.01 -0.65 -1.21
CA ILE A 114 5.07 -0.85 -0.11
C ILE A 114 5.68 -1.67 1.02
N ASP A 115 6.56 -2.64 0.78
CA ASP A 115 7.30 -3.30 1.87
C ASP A 115 8.27 -2.35 2.56
N GLN A 116 8.85 -1.40 1.81
CA GLN A 116 9.65 -0.31 2.39
C GLN A 116 8.78 0.66 3.19
N LEU A 117 7.63 1.09 2.66
CA LEU A 117 6.68 1.95 3.37
C LEU A 117 6.08 1.24 4.61
N LYS A 118 5.73 -0.05 4.52
CA LYS A 118 5.31 -0.90 5.64
C LYS A 118 6.41 -0.99 6.69
N ALA A 119 7.68 -1.14 6.28
CA ALA A 119 8.82 -1.17 7.19
C ALA A 119 9.06 0.18 7.86
N GLU A 120 8.99 1.29 7.11
CA GLU A 120 9.16 2.65 7.61
C GLU A 120 8.01 3.07 8.55
N ALA A 121 6.77 2.76 8.19
CA ALA A 121 5.60 2.95 9.02
C ALA A 121 5.69 2.16 10.35
N LYS A 122 6.09 0.88 10.29
CA LYS A 122 6.33 0.07 11.49
C LYS A 122 7.43 0.68 12.36
N GLN A 123 8.48 1.24 11.77
CA GLN A 123 9.53 1.93 12.53
C GLN A 123 9.03 3.26 13.12
N GLY A 124 8.25 4.06 12.37
CA GLY A 124 7.65 5.30 12.83
C GLY A 124 6.69 5.08 14.00
N LEU A 125 5.83 4.07 13.91
CA LEU A 125 4.90 3.69 14.95
C LEU A 125 5.62 3.16 16.20
N LYS A 126 6.65 2.32 16.05
CA LYS A 126 7.51 1.88 17.17
C LYS A 126 8.19 3.06 17.87
N ARG A 127 8.70 4.04 17.10
CA ARG A 127 9.30 5.26 17.66
C ARG A 127 8.28 6.13 18.39
N ALA A 128 7.05 6.24 17.86
CA ALA A 128 5.97 7.01 18.49
C ALA A 128 5.47 6.35 19.78
N ILE A 129 5.30 5.02 19.79
CA ILE A 129 4.92 4.25 20.98
C ILE A 129 6.00 4.37 22.05
N ASN A 130 7.29 4.19 21.70
CA ASN A 130 8.40 4.34 22.65
C ASN A 130 8.50 5.75 23.24
N ARG A 131 8.18 6.81 22.47
CA ARG A 131 8.13 8.18 23.02
C ARG A 131 6.97 8.35 24.01
N LYS A 132 5.79 7.80 23.72
CA LYS A 132 4.60 7.89 24.59
C LYS A 132 4.75 7.06 25.87
N THR A 133 5.29 5.84 25.81
CA THR A 133 5.56 5.02 27.00
C THR A 133 6.71 5.57 27.83
N SER A 134 7.78 6.08 27.21
CA SER A 134 8.89 6.75 27.91
C SER A 134 8.43 7.97 28.73
N GLY A 135 7.57 8.82 28.16
CA GLY A 135 7.06 10.01 28.86
C GLY A 135 6.12 9.69 30.02
N LEU A 136 5.24 8.71 29.82
CA LEU A 136 4.27 8.29 30.84
C LEU A 136 4.99 7.57 31.99
N VAL A 137 5.79 6.53 31.70
CA VAL A 137 6.48 5.70 32.70
C VAL A 137 7.46 6.51 33.55
N ARG A 138 8.16 7.49 32.94
CA ARG A 138 9.13 8.35 33.65
C ARG A 138 8.45 9.33 34.60
N ASN A 139 7.23 9.76 34.31
CA ASN A 139 6.44 10.62 35.21
C ASN A 139 5.75 9.82 36.32
N THR A 140 5.33 8.57 36.08
CA THR A 140 4.77 7.71 37.13
C THR A 140 5.84 7.23 38.11
N LEU A 141 7.04 6.86 37.64
CA LEU A 141 8.17 6.49 38.50
C LEU A 141 8.66 7.66 39.37
N LYS A 142 8.67 8.89 38.85
CA LYS A 142 9.03 10.08 39.65
C LYS A 142 8.02 10.40 40.76
N LYS A 143 6.76 9.99 40.63
CA LYS A 143 5.74 10.17 41.68
C LYS A 143 5.77 9.09 42.75
N LEU A 144 6.36 7.92 42.47
CA LEU A 144 6.48 6.80 43.41
C LEU A 144 7.74 6.85 44.29
N ILE A 145 8.70 7.73 43.98
CA ILE A 145 9.97 7.89 44.72
C ILE A 145 9.96 9.22 45.50
N LYS A 146 8.80 9.69 45.95
CA LYS A 146 8.67 10.87 46.81
C LYS A 146 7.89 10.55 48.08
#